data_AF-A0A429ED09-F1
#
_entry.id   AF-A0A429ED09-F1
#
_cell.length_a   1.000
_cell.length_b   1.000
_cell.length_c   1.000
_cell.angle_alpha   90.00
_cell.angle_beta   90.00
_cell.angle_gamma   90.00
#
_symmetry.space_group_name_H-M   'P 1'
#
loop_
_entity.id
_entity.type
_entity.pdbx_description
1 polymer ?
#
loop_
_entity_poly.entity_id
_entity_poly.type
_entity_poly.pdbx_seq_one_letter_code
_entity_poly.pdbx_strand_id
1 'polypeptide(L)'
;MALNGVGAGTPDGWDGLTQKAEQISKVNLAAIQNASRQFKTAADNAGDHSAALSTSTEALNGGVWAGPAAEAFFEYVKSITKAGKNVEEQLGKVVDDLDRVHTDLGNIKAQVKGVYEDAEAAVNTRNAQAEKDKNAAITAAAQAEKDHKPAPSPSADEIIQKAKTDINGIAKDADGRVKGLLDQANQMIQKSQELMKKDIQGGYSTVPMPGKDGSVPKRTGGLHAGGGGGGGGGGGGGGGGGLGPSGGPPSTTPPGNVQQWIQEAIKILQANGIPVTEADIQKIWTIIEKESGGNPNAINNWDSNAAKGTPSKGLMQCIDPTFNAHKLPGHDDIYNPVDNIIAGVRYTFSRYGGFDGHPGLKSMAGGGGYQGY
;
A
#
# COMPACT_ATOMS: atom_id res chain seq x y z
N MET A 1 13.77 -14.04 -24.49
CA MET A 1 14.31 -13.59 -25.79
C MET A 1 13.08 -13.15 -26.59
N ALA A 2 13.07 -13.15 -27.92
CA ALA A 2 11.84 -12.94 -28.68
C ALA A 2 11.51 -14.22 -29.48
N LEU A 3 10.23 -14.43 -29.77
CA LEU A 3 9.83 -15.52 -30.67
C LEU A 3 10.51 -15.34 -32.04
N ASN A 4 11.00 -16.44 -32.61
CA ASN A 4 11.81 -16.42 -33.84
C ASN A 4 11.00 -16.16 -35.13
N GLY A 5 9.66 -16.15 -35.05
CA GLY A 5 8.78 -15.79 -36.17
C GLY A 5 8.78 -16.76 -37.36
N VAL A 6 9.36 -17.95 -37.23
CA VAL A 6 9.41 -18.97 -38.30
C VAL A 6 8.42 -20.11 -38.07
N GLY A 7 8.27 -21.03 -39.03
CA GLY A 7 7.42 -22.20 -38.87
C GLY A 7 5.94 -21.83 -38.71
N ALA A 8 5.33 -22.22 -37.60
CA ALA A 8 3.92 -21.94 -37.31
C ALA A 8 3.68 -20.53 -36.71
N GLY A 9 4.74 -19.76 -36.44
CA GLY A 9 4.63 -18.38 -35.96
C GLY A 9 4.34 -18.27 -34.47
N THR A 10 3.56 -17.25 -34.09
CA THR A 10 3.25 -16.96 -32.68
C THR A 10 2.06 -17.79 -32.20
N PRO A 11 2.13 -18.42 -31.01
CA PRO A 11 0.99 -19.12 -30.42
C PRO A 11 -0.18 -18.18 -30.12
N ASP A 12 -1.39 -18.71 -30.22
CA ASP A 12 -2.59 -18.00 -29.78
C ASP A 12 -2.52 -17.73 -28.27
N GLY A 13 -2.80 -16.49 -27.86
CA GLY A 13 -2.78 -16.08 -26.45
C GLY A 13 -1.40 -15.77 -25.87
N TRP A 14 -0.33 -15.80 -26.68
CA TRP A 14 1.03 -15.47 -26.24
C TRP A 14 1.14 -14.07 -25.60
N ASP A 15 0.49 -13.06 -26.19
CA ASP A 15 0.47 -11.70 -25.63
C ASP A 15 -0.11 -11.64 -24.22
N GLY A 16 -1.15 -12.46 -23.94
CA GLY A 16 -1.75 -12.55 -22.62
C GLY A 16 -0.80 -13.18 -21.59
N LEU A 17 -0.02 -14.19 -22.01
CA LEU A 17 1.02 -14.78 -21.19
C LEU A 17 2.14 -13.76 -20.90
N THR A 18 2.58 -13.01 -21.91
CA THR A 18 3.58 -11.94 -21.75
C THR A 18 3.11 -10.87 -20.77
N GLN A 19 1.87 -10.39 -20.89
CA GLN A 19 1.32 -9.39 -19.97
C GLN A 19 1.29 -9.88 -18.51
N LYS A 20 0.92 -11.14 -18.27
CA LYS A 20 0.94 -11.75 -16.92
C LYS A 20 2.37 -11.84 -16.36
N ALA A 21 3.33 -12.26 -17.18
CA ALA A 21 4.74 -12.33 -16.80
C ALA A 21 5.32 -10.94 -16.50
N GLU A 22 4.92 -9.91 -17.23
CA GLU A 22 5.30 -8.52 -16.95
C GLU A 22 4.65 -7.97 -15.67
N GLN A 23 3.40 -8.35 -15.40
CA GLN A 23 2.71 -7.89 -14.20
C GLN A 23 3.44 -8.35 -12.94
N ILE A 24 3.86 -9.62 -12.87
CA ILE A 24 4.60 -10.13 -11.70
C ILE A 24 6.02 -9.57 -11.63
N SER A 25 6.65 -9.26 -12.77
CA SER A 25 8.00 -8.69 -12.77
C SER A 25 8.04 -7.29 -12.17
N LYS A 26 6.93 -6.54 -12.25
CA LYS A 26 6.75 -5.20 -11.66
C LYS A 26 6.54 -5.21 -10.14
N VAL A 27 6.37 -6.36 -9.50
CA VAL A 27 6.25 -6.44 -8.03
C VAL A 27 7.51 -5.88 -7.37
N ASN A 28 7.32 -4.86 -6.52
CA ASN A 28 8.39 -4.16 -5.82
C ASN A 28 8.69 -4.82 -4.46
N LEU A 29 9.52 -5.86 -4.50
CA LEU A 29 9.96 -6.58 -3.31
C LEU A 29 10.70 -5.68 -2.31
N ALA A 30 11.48 -4.71 -2.81
CA ALA A 30 12.21 -3.77 -1.95
C ALA A 30 11.26 -2.89 -1.12
N ALA A 31 10.11 -2.49 -1.67
CA ALA A 31 9.11 -1.75 -0.92
C ALA A 31 8.50 -2.58 0.22
N ILE A 32 8.23 -3.87 -0.02
CA ILE A 32 7.72 -4.79 1.03
C ILE A 32 8.76 -4.94 2.15
N GLN A 33 10.03 -5.13 1.79
CA GLN A 33 11.10 -5.23 2.77
C GLN A 33 11.33 -3.93 3.55
N ASN A 34 11.20 -2.76 2.89
CA ASN A 34 11.24 -1.46 3.55
C ASN A 34 10.10 -1.31 4.56
N ALA A 35 8.88 -1.69 4.18
CA ALA A 35 7.74 -1.66 5.08
C ALA A 35 7.97 -2.58 6.29
N SER A 36 8.43 -3.82 6.06
CA SER A 36 8.80 -4.76 7.13
C SER A 36 9.78 -4.14 8.14
N ARG A 37 10.84 -3.48 7.65
CA ARG A 37 11.79 -2.75 8.51
C ARG A 37 11.14 -1.64 9.33
N GLN A 38 10.24 -0.87 8.74
CA GLN A 38 9.53 0.19 9.46
C GLN A 38 8.60 -0.36 10.54
N PHE A 39 7.87 -1.44 10.25
CA PHE A 39 7.06 -2.15 11.23
C PHE A 39 7.90 -2.72 12.38
N LYS A 40 9.10 -3.24 12.06
CA LYS A 40 10.04 -3.72 13.07
C LYS A 40 10.51 -2.59 13.99
N THR A 41 10.95 -1.47 13.43
CA THR A 41 11.33 -0.30 14.24
C THR A 41 10.18 0.20 15.12
N ALA A 42 8.95 0.19 14.61
CA ALA A 42 7.78 0.56 15.40
C ALA A 42 7.51 -0.43 16.54
N ALA A 43 7.68 -1.73 16.31
CA ALA A 43 7.55 -2.77 17.34
C ALA A 43 8.62 -2.57 18.43
N ASP A 44 9.88 -2.44 18.03
CA ASP A 44 11.02 -2.25 18.94
C ASP A 44 10.81 -1.00 19.81
N ASN A 45 10.40 0.13 19.22
CA ASN A 45 10.10 1.36 19.95
C ASN A 45 8.97 1.19 20.97
N ALA A 46 7.90 0.47 20.61
CA ALA A 46 6.79 0.22 21.54
C ALA A 46 7.24 -0.63 22.75
N GLY A 47 8.09 -1.62 22.52
CA GLY A 47 8.73 -2.43 23.55
C GLY A 47 9.66 -1.60 24.45
N ASP A 48 10.59 -0.86 23.84
CA ASP A 48 11.58 -0.03 24.53
C ASP A 48 10.92 1.05 25.41
N HIS A 49 9.91 1.76 24.88
CA HIS A 49 9.16 2.73 25.66
C HIS A 49 8.42 2.09 26.84
N SER A 50 7.84 0.90 26.63
CA SER A 50 7.17 0.16 27.69
C SER A 50 8.15 -0.29 28.78
N ALA A 51 9.34 -0.75 28.40
CA ALA A 51 10.39 -1.16 29.32
C ALA A 51 10.96 0.02 30.12
N ALA A 52 11.23 1.15 29.45
CA ALA A 52 11.71 2.38 30.10
C ALA A 52 10.68 2.94 31.10
N LEU A 53 9.39 2.92 30.74
CA LEU A 53 8.32 3.35 31.62
C LEU A 53 8.15 2.43 32.83
N SER A 54 8.25 1.10 32.65
CA SER A 54 8.22 0.15 33.77
C SER A 54 9.39 0.40 34.73
N THR A 55 10.60 0.50 34.20
CA THR A 55 11.83 0.66 34.99
C THR A 55 11.82 1.95 35.81
N SER A 56 11.45 3.08 35.19
CA SER A 56 11.36 4.37 35.88
C SER A 56 10.30 4.37 36.99
N THR A 57 9.23 3.61 36.80
CA THR A 57 8.12 3.53 37.76
C THR A 57 8.42 2.57 38.92
N GLU A 58 9.10 1.46 38.66
CA GLU A 58 9.58 0.54 39.69
C GLU A 58 10.51 1.22 40.70
N ALA A 59 11.35 2.16 40.24
CA ALA A 59 12.20 2.96 41.11
C ALA A 59 11.42 3.81 42.13
N LEU A 60 10.18 4.22 41.80
CA LEU A 60 9.31 4.99 42.69
C LEU A 60 8.52 4.10 43.67
N ASN A 61 8.29 2.84 43.31
CA ASN A 61 7.53 1.86 44.09
C ASN A 61 8.32 1.29 45.29
N GLY A 62 9.64 1.54 45.37
CA GLY A 62 10.53 1.06 46.44
C GLY A 62 10.37 1.72 47.82
N GLY A 63 9.18 2.24 48.15
CA GLY A 63 8.87 2.86 49.45
C GLY A 63 8.99 4.39 49.49
N VAL A 64 9.23 5.04 48.35
CA VAL A 64 9.31 6.52 48.25
C VAL A 64 7.91 7.15 48.24
N TRP A 65 6.94 6.47 47.63
CA TRP A 65 5.56 6.95 47.50
C TRP A 65 4.59 5.78 47.67
N ALA A 66 3.73 5.85 48.71
CA ALA A 66 2.82 4.76 49.10
C ALA A 66 1.43 5.29 49.47
N GLY A 67 0.40 4.45 49.31
CA GLY A 67 -0.99 4.75 49.63
C GLY A 67 -1.90 4.70 48.38
N PRO A 68 -3.24 4.73 48.55
CA PRO A 68 -4.20 4.32 47.51
C PRO A 68 -4.05 5.02 46.15
N ALA A 69 -3.64 6.29 46.16
CA ALA A 69 -3.37 7.06 44.95
C ALA A 69 -2.08 6.62 44.23
N ALA A 70 -1.04 6.24 44.97
CA ALA A 70 0.20 5.69 44.43
C ALA A 70 -0.06 4.30 43.83
N GLU A 71 -0.82 3.43 44.52
CA GLU A 71 -1.22 2.14 43.96
C GLU A 71 -2.02 2.29 42.65
N ALA A 72 -2.97 3.22 42.58
CA ALA A 72 -3.74 3.48 41.37
C ALA A 72 -2.87 4.00 40.22
N PHE A 73 -1.89 4.85 40.51
CA PHE A 73 -0.90 5.31 39.54
C PHE A 73 -0.05 4.14 39.01
N PHE A 74 0.45 3.28 39.89
CA PHE A 74 1.26 2.12 39.49
C PHE A 74 0.47 1.12 38.65
N GLU A 75 -0.80 0.88 38.96
CA GLU A 75 -1.68 0.04 38.15
C GLU A 75 -1.97 0.65 36.77
N TYR A 76 -2.16 1.97 36.69
CA TYR A 76 -2.27 2.66 35.41
C TYR A 76 -1.02 2.50 34.56
N VAL A 77 0.17 2.71 35.13
CA VAL A 77 1.44 2.52 34.40
C VAL A 77 1.59 1.07 33.92
N LYS A 78 1.31 0.07 34.76
CA LYS A 78 1.32 -1.35 34.34
C LYS A 78 0.37 -1.62 33.17
N SER A 79 -0.77 -0.94 33.12
CA SER A 79 -1.71 -1.10 32.00
C SER A 79 -1.17 -0.52 30.70
N ILE A 80 -0.44 0.61 30.74
CA ILE A 80 0.25 1.17 29.57
C ILE A 80 1.36 0.25 29.09
N THR A 81 2.21 -0.24 29.99
CA THR A 81 3.35 -1.10 29.61
C THR A 81 2.87 -2.44 29.06
N LYS A 82 1.79 -3.01 29.60
CA LYS A 82 1.12 -4.18 29.03
C LYS A 82 0.55 -3.89 27.65
N ALA A 83 -0.07 -2.74 27.45
CA ALA A 83 -0.60 -2.35 26.15
C ALA A 83 0.50 -2.20 25.10
N GLY A 84 1.64 -1.62 25.45
CA GLY A 84 2.78 -1.51 24.53
C GLY A 84 3.42 -2.85 24.17
N LYS A 85 3.50 -3.81 25.12
CA LYS A 85 3.92 -5.19 24.81
C LYS A 85 2.96 -5.89 23.82
N ASN A 86 1.66 -5.68 23.96
CA ASN A 86 0.68 -6.24 23.01
C ASN A 86 0.83 -5.62 21.62
N VAL A 87 1.17 -4.33 21.54
CA VAL A 87 1.46 -3.62 20.29
C VAL A 87 2.74 -4.17 19.66
N GLU A 88 3.82 -4.28 20.43
CA GLU A 88 5.10 -4.88 20.01
C GLU A 88 4.87 -6.29 19.42
N GLU A 89 4.16 -7.16 20.14
CA GLU A 89 3.88 -8.53 19.69
C GLU A 89 3.06 -8.56 18.38
N GLN A 90 2.03 -7.72 18.26
CA GLN A 90 1.19 -7.70 17.09
C GLN A 90 1.93 -7.12 15.87
N LEU A 91 2.76 -6.10 16.05
CA LEU A 91 3.60 -5.56 14.98
C LEU A 91 4.68 -6.59 14.58
N GLY A 92 5.23 -7.35 15.53
CA GLY A 92 6.12 -8.47 15.26
C GLY A 92 5.50 -9.51 14.32
N LYS A 93 4.23 -9.89 14.55
CA LYS A 93 3.49 -10.79 13.64
C LYS A 93 3.35 -10.22 12.24
N VAL A 94 3.14 -8.90 12.11
CA VAL A 94 3.07 -8.22 10.81
C VAL A 94 4.44 -8.23 10.12
N VAL A 95 5.54 -8.03 10.85
CA VAL A 95 6.91 -8.14 10.32
C VAL A 95 7.16 -9.54 9.76
N ASP A 96 6.85 -10.59 10.53
CA ASP A 96 7.02 -11.99 10.10
C ASP A 96 6.23 -12.30 8.83
N ASP A 97 5.00 -11.79 8.73
CA ASP A 97 4.15 -11.94 7.55
C ASP A 97 4.71 -11.18 6.33
N LEU A 98 5.16 -9.94 6.49
CA LEU A 98 5.76 -9.16 5.42
C LEU A 98 7.06 -9.78 4.89
N ASP A 99 7.90 -10.33 5.77
CA ASP A 99 9.14 -11.03 5.40
C ASP A 99 8.83 -12.33 4.64
N ARG A 100 7.78 -13.05 5.06
CA ARG A 100 7.27 -14.21 4.33
C ARG A 100 6.74 -13.82 2.95
N VAL A 101 5.88 -12.81 2.87
CA VAL A 101 5.30 -12.31 1.60
C VAL A 101 6.41 -11.86 0.65
N HIS A 102 7.43 -11.16 1.14
CA HIS A 102 8.61 -10.78 0.37
C HIS A 102 9.30 -12.00 -0.24
N THR A 103 9.56 -13.02 0.58
CA THR A 103 10.25 -14.25 0.15
C THR A 103 9.42 -15.02 -0.87
N ASP A 104 8.15 -15.27 -0.57
CA ASP A 104 7.27 -16.08 -1.40
C ASP A 104 6.95 -15.39 -2.74
N LEU A 105 6.74 -14.06 -2.75
CA LEU A 105 6.57 -13.30 -4.01
C LEU A 105 7.86 -13.28 -4.83
N GLY A 106 9.04 -13.24 -4.18
CA GLY A 106 10.33 -13.41 -4.85
C GLY A 106 10.44 -14.74 -5.57
N ASN A 107 10.05 -15.83 -4.90
CA ASN A 107 10.03 -17.18 -5.48
C ASN A 107 9.04 -17.28 -6.64
N ILE A 108 7.82 -16.76 -6.49
CA ILE A 108 6.80 -16.76 -7.55
C ILE A 108 7.30 -15.98 -8.78
N LYS A 109 7.92 -14.82 -8.58
CA LYS A 109 8.49 -14.02 -9.67
C LYS A 109 9.55 -14.81 -10.45
N ALA A 110 10.42 -15.54 -9.75
CA ALA A 110 11.41 -16.41 -10.39
C ALA A 110 10.75 -17.57 -11.15
N GLN A 111 9.73 -18.21 -10.56
CA GLN A 111 9.01 -19.31 -11.19
C GLN A 111 8.24 -18.88 -12.44
N VAL A 112 7.52 -17.76 -12.40
CA VAL A 112 6.81 -17.23 -13.58
C VAL A 112 7.79 -16.90 -14.71
N LYS A 113 8.93 -16.30 -14.38
CA LYS A 113 10.00 -16.05 -15.35
C LYS A 113 10.49 -17.36 -15.98
N GLY A 114 10.77 -18.39 -15.17
CA GLY A 114 11.18 -19.69 -15.67
C GLY A 114 10.14 -20.35 -16.58
N VAL A 115 8.86 -20.34 -16.19
CA VAL A 115 7.75 -20.86 -17.02
C VAL A 115 7.68 -20.13 -18.37
N TYR A 116 7.86 -18.81 -18.38
CA TYR A 116 7.86 -18.02 -19.61
C TYR A 116 9.04 -18.36 -20.51
N GLU A 117 10.26 -18.39 -19.96
CA GLU A 117 11.49 -18.70 -20.72
C GLU A 117 11.46 -20.13 -21.29
N ASP A 118 10.97 -21.11 -20.51
CA ASP A 118 10.79 -22.50 -20.94
C ASP A 118 9.79 -22.59 -22.10
N ALA A 119 8.64 -21.91 -21.98
CA ALA A 119 7.62 -21.90 -23.02
C ALA A 119 8.14 -21.24 -24.31
N GLU A 120 8.88 -20.14 -24.17
CA GLU A 120 9.45 -19.41 -25.30
C GLU A 120 10.46 -20.28 -26.05
N ALA A 121 11.35 -20.95 -25.31
CA ALA A 121 12.33 -21.88 -25.87
C ALA A 121 11.65 -23.07 -26.57
N ALA A 122 10.59 -23.63 -25.97
CA ALA A 122 9.85 -24.75 -26.55
C ALA A 122 9.12 -24.35 -27.84
N VAL A 123 8.46 -23.19 -27.88
CA VAL A 123 7.81 -22.64 -29.08
C VAL A 123 8.85 -22.42 -30.18
N ASN A 124 9.97 -21.76 -29.86
CA ASN A 124 11.04 -21.49 -30.82
C ASN A 124 11.63 -22.77 -31.42
N THR A 125 11.85 -23.79 -30.57
CA THR A 125 12.34 -25.10 -30.99
C THR A 125 11.33 -25.78 -31.93
N ARG A 126 10.04 -25.78 -31.56
CA ARG A 126 9.00 -26.41 -32.37
C ARG A 126 8.83 -25.73 -33.74
N ASN A 127 8.90 -24.40 -33.76
CA ASN A 127 8.85 -23.59 -34.98
C ASN A 127 10.04 -23.84 -35.89
N ALA A 128 11.26 -23.88 -35.34
CA ALA A 128 12.46 -24.17 -36.11
C ALA A 128 12.39 -25.56 -36.76
N GLN A 129 11.91 -26.55 -36.01
CA GLN A 129 11.71 -27.90 -36.53
C GLN A 129 10.62 -27.94 -37.61
N ALA A 130 9.48 -27.26 -37.40
CA ALA A 130 8.41 -27.16 -38.37
C ALA A 130 8.87 -26.52 -39.69
N GLU A 131 9.69 -25.47 -39.60
CA GLU A 131 10.24 -24.79 -40.77
C GLU A 131 11.17 -25.72 -41.58
N LYS A 132 12.03 -26.47 -40.88
CA LYS A 132 12.90 -27.46 -41.52
C LYS A 132 12.10 -28.57 -42.21
N ASP A 133 11.09 -29.12 -41.53
CA ASP A 133 10.26 -30.20 -42.05
C ASP A 133 9.39 -29.73 -43.23
N LYS A 134 8.83 -28.51 -43.15
CA LYS A 134 8.10 -27.86 -44.23
C LYS A 134 8.96 -27.76 -45.49
N ASN A 135 10.19 -27.25 -45.36
CA ASN A 135 11.10 -27.08 -46.49
C ASN A 135 11.54 -28.42 -47.10
N ALA A 136 11.73 -29.46 -46.27
CA ALA A 136 11.98 -30.82 -46.74
C ALA A 136 10.77 -31.40 -47.50
N ALA A 137 9.55 -31.20 -47.01
CA ALA A 137 8.34 -31.66 -47.66
C ALA A 137 8.09 -30.96 -49.01
N ILE A 138 8.34 -29.64 -49.10
CA ILE A 138 8.28 -28.89 -50.36
C ILE A 138 9.27 -29.46 -51.38
N THR A 139 10.51 -29.71 -50.95
CA THR A 139 11.55 -30.28 -51.83
C THR A 139 11.16 -31.69 -52.30
N ALA A 140 10.65 -32.52 -51.39
CA ALA A 140 10.19 -33.86 -51.72
C ALA A 140 8.97 -33.87 -52.66
N ALA A 141 8.04 -32.93 -52.49
CA ALA A 141 6.88 -32.78 -53.37
C ALA A 141 7.30 -32.40 -54.80
N ALA A 142 8.21 -31.43 -54.94
CA ALA A 142 8.75 -31.04 -56.24
C ALA A 142 9.51 -32.19 -56.94
N GLN A 143 10.17 -33.06 -56.17
CA GLN A 143 10.83 -34.25 -56.73
C GLN A 143 9.83 -35.35 -57.11
N ALA A 144 8.82 -35.59 -56.27
CA ALA A 144 7.78 -36.59 -56.55
C ALA A 144 6.99 -36.24 -57.82
N GLU A 145 6.72 -34.95 -58.05
CA GLU A 145 6.08 -34.47 -59.28
C GLU A 145 6.92 -34.79 -60.52
N LYS A 146 8.24 -34.52 -60.50
CA LYS A 146 9.15 -34.88 -61.59
C LYS A 146 9.19 -36.39 -61.84
N ASP A 147 9.20 -37.17 -60.77
CA ASP A 147 9.27 -38.63 -60.82
C ASP A 147 7.92 -39.32 -61.07
N HIS A 148 6.83 -38.55 -61.24
CA HIS A 148 5.45 -39.06 -61.38
C HIS A 148 5.02 -39.99 -60.23
N LYS A 149 5.48 -39.69 -59.01
CA LYS A 149 5.15 -40.41 -57.78
C LYS A 149 4.10 -39.65 -56.95
N PRO A 150 3.39 -40.32 -56.04
CA PRO A 150 2.50 -39.65 -55.09
C PRO A 150 3.22 -38.58 -54.25
N ALA A 151 2.50 -37.51 -53.91
CA ALA A 151 3.01 -36.44 -53.05
C ALA A 151 3.40 -36.98 -51.65
N PRO A 152 4.40 -36.36 -50.98
CA PRO A 152 4.81 -36.76 -49.65
C PRO A 152 3.69 -36.54 -48.62
N SER A 153 3.61 -37.44 -47.65
CA SER A 153 2.73 -37.35 -46.48
C SER A 153 3.57 -37.45 -45.21
N PRO A 154 3.49 -36.49 -44.28
CA PRO A 154 2.64 -35.30 -44.34
C PRO A 154 3.12 -34.25 -45.35
N SER A 155 2.18 -33.47 -45.87
CA SER A 155 2.41 -32.28 -46.70
C SER A 155 2.96 -31.11 -45.87
N ALA A 156 3.48 -30.09 -46.55
CA ALA A 156 3.97 -28.86 -45.92
C ALA A 156 2.89 -28.18 -45.05
N ASP A 157 1.65 -28.15 -45.53
CA ASP A 157 0.53 -27.56 -44.80
C ASP A 157 0.17 -28.38 -43.56
N GLU A 158 0.12 -29.71 -43.67
CA GLU A 158 -0.14 -30.60 -42.52
C GLU A 158 0.93 -30.46 -41.43
N ILE A 159 2.21 -30.31 -41.83
CA ILE A 159 3.31 -30.06 -40.90
C ILE A 159 3.09 -28.75 -40.14
N ILE A 160 2.70 -27.67 -40.84
CA ILE A 160 2.46 -26.36 -40.22
C ILE A 160 1.21 -26.36 -39.35
N GLN A 161 0.12 -27.02 -39.75
CA GLN A 161 -1.09 -27.15 -38.94
C GLN A 161 -0.82 -27.93 -37.65
N LYS A 162 -0.04 -29.02 -37.74
CA LYS A 162 0.39 -29.75 -36.56
C LYS A 162 1.27 -28.88 -35.65
N ALA A 163 2.24 -28.17 -36.22
CA ALA A 163 3.09 -27.27 -35.45
C ALA A 163 2.29 -26.17 -34.76
N LYS A 164 1.29 -25.59 -35.43
CA LYS A 164 0.38 -24.60 -34.84
C LYS A 164 -0.39 -25.16 -33.64
N THR A 165 -0.89 -26.38 -33.76
CA THR A 165 -1.55 -27.08 -32.64
C THR A 165 -0.59 -27.29 -31.47
N ASP A 166 0.63 -27.74 -31.75
CA ASP A 166 1.64 -28.03 -30.73
C ASP A 166 2.06 -26.74 -29.97
N ILE A 167 2.33 -25.63 -30.68
CA ILE A 167 2.72 -24.36 -30.04
C ILE A 167 1.60 -23.73 -29.22
N ASN A 168 0.35 -23.87 -29.66
CA ASN A 168 -0.82 -23.42 -28.91
C ASN A 168 -1.01 -24.23 -27.62
N GLY A 169 -0.71 -25.54 -27.65
CA GLY A 169 -0.66 -26.37 -26.46
C GLY A 169 0.37 -25.89 -25.44
N ILE A 170 1.60 -25.62 -25.91
CA ILE A 170 2.69 -25.10 -25.06
C ILE A 170 2.28 -23.78 -24.38
N ALA A 171 1.73 -22.83 -25.15
CA ALA A 171 1.30 -21.54 -24.62
C ALA A 171 0.16 -21.68 -23.59
N LYS A 172 -0.81 -22.56 -23.85
CA LYS A 172 -1.92 -22.84 -22.92
C LYS A 172 -1.45 -23.45 -21.61
N ASP A 173 -0.52 -24.41 -21.67
CA ASP A 173 0.03 -25.04 -20.48
C ASP A 173 0.86 -24.05 -19.64
N ALA A 174 1.66 -23.21 -20.30
CA ALA A 174 2.38 -22.12 -19.66
C ALA A 174 1.43 -21.12 -19.00
N ASP A 175 0.36 -20.71 -19.69
CA ASP A 175 -0.66 -19.81 -19.16
C ASP A 175 -1.33 -20.37 -17.90
N GLY A 176 -1.69 -21.65 -17.91
CA GLY A 176 -2.26 -22.34 -16.75
C GLY A 176 -1.32 -22.36 -15.55
N ARG A 177 -0.02 -22.62 -15.78
CA ARG A 177 1.02 -22.60 -14.73
C ARG A 177 1.20 -21.19 -14.16
N VAL A 178 1.32 -20.18 -15.02
CA VAL A 178 1.46 -18.77 -14.59
C VAL A 178 0.22 -18.32 -13.82
N LYS A 179 -0.98 -18.68 -14.28
CA LYS A 179 -2.23 -18.37 -13.57
C LYS A 179 -2.24 -18.97 -12.16
N GLY A 180 -1.87 -20.25 -12.01
CA GLY A 180 -1.80 -20.89 -10.70
C GLY A 180 -0.82 -20.21 -9.74
N LEU A 181 0.31 -19.69 -10.26
CA LEU A 181 1.27 -18.92 -9.47
C LEU A 181 0.73 -17.54 -9.07
N LEU A 182 0.00 -16.86 -9.97
CA LEU A 182 -0.66 -15.58 -9.65
C LEU A 182 -1.77 -15.76 -8.60
N ASP A 183 -2.53 -16.84 -8.66
CA ASP A 183 -3.55 -17.15 -7.66
C ASP A 183 -2.92 -17.39 -6.28
N GLN A 184 -1.77 -18.05 -6.21
CA GLN A 184 -1.00 -18.20 -4.98
C GLN A 184 -0.53 -16.84 -4.43
N ALA A 185 0.00 -15.97 -5.29
CA ALA A 185 0.39 -14.61 -4.91
C ALA A 185 -0.79 -13.81 -4.31
N ASN A 186 -1.96 -13.88 -4.95
CA ASN A 186 -3.16 -13.20 -4.48
C ASN A 186 -3.63 -13.71 -3.11
N GLN A 187 -3.58 -15.02 -2.88
CA GLN A 187 -3.94 -15.61 -1.58
C GLN A 187 -3.01 -15.16 -0.45
N MET A 188 -1.71 -15.00 -0.73
CA MET A 188 -0.76 -14.51 0.27
C MET A 188 -1.03 -13.04 0.63
N ILE A 189 -1.30 -12.21 -0.38
CA ILE A 189 -1.64 -10.80 -0.18
C ILE A 189 -2.94 -10.68 0.63
N GLN A 190 -3.95 -11.50 0.36
CA GLN A 190 -5.20 -11.51 1.12
C GLN A 190 -4.98 -11.88 2.59
N LYS A 191 -4.19 -12.92 2.88
CA LYS A 191 -3.84 -13.31 4.25
C LYS A 191 -3.08 -12.20 5.00
N SER A 192 -2.17 -11.53 4.31
CA SER A 192 -1.44 -10.38 4.85
C SER A 192 -2.38 -9.22 5.19
N GLN A 193 -3.32 -8.91 4.29
CA GLN A 193 -4.35 -7.89 4.53
C GLN A 193 -5.27 -8.25 5.71
N GLU A 194 -5.63 -9.52 5.88
CA GLU A 194 -6.43 -9.97 7.03
C GLU A 194 -5.67 -9.80 8.34
N LEU A 195 -4.36 -10.06 8.36
CA LEU A 195 -3.53 -9.83 9.54
C LEU A 195 -3.45 -8.34 9.90
N MET A 196 -3.25 -7.49 8.89
CA MET A 196 -3.17 -6.03 9.04
C MET A 196 -4.49 -5.41 9.54
N LYS A 197 -5.63 -6.04 9.24
CA LYS A 197 -6.97 -5.60 9.69
C LYS A 197 -7.30 -6.00 11.13
N LYS A 198 -6.51 -6.86 11.77
CA LYS A 198 -6.79 -7.29 13.15
C LYS A 198 -6.47 -6.16 14.11
N ASP A 199 -7.49 -5.76 14.88
CA ASP A 199 -7.31 -4.87 16.02
C ASP A 199 -6.27 -5.42 16.99
N ILE A 200 -5.43 -4.52 17.52
CA ILE A 200 -4.48 -4.85 18.57
C ILE A 200 -5.26 -5.05 19.87
N GLN A 201 -5.64 -6.30 20.16
CA GLN A 201 -6.33 -6.64 21.39
C GLN A 201 -5.47 -6.23 22.59
N GLY A 202 -6.07 -5.45 23.51
CA GLY A 202 -5.35 -4.96 24.68
C GLY A 202 -4.28 -3.92 24.35
N GLY A 203 -4.32 -3.28 23.16
CA GLY A 203 -3.46 -2.15 22.82
C GLY A 203 -3.83 -0.86 23.57
N TYR A 204 -3.18 0.25 23.22
CA TYR A 204 -3.30 1.52 23.96
C TYR A 204 -4.75 2.06 24.06
N SER A 205 -5.62 1.73 23.10
CA SER A 205 -7.04 2.10 23.10
C SER A 205 -7.84 1.48 24.26
N THR A 206 -7.29 0.47 24.94
CA THR A 206 -7.93 -0.23 26.07
C THR A 206 -7.43 0.26 27.43
N VAL A 207 -6.44 1.14 27.47
CA VAL A 207 -5.88 1.71 28.70
C VAL A 207 -6.89 2.71 29.31
N PRO A 208 -7.32 2.53 30.57
CA PRO A 208 -8.26 3.44 31.23
C PRO A 208 -7.59 4.77 31.60
N MET A 209 -8.23 5.92 31.33
CA MET A 209 -7.68 7.23 31.72
C MET A 209 -7.59 7.38 33.25
N PRO A 210 -6.57 8.03 33.82
CA PRO A 210 -6.51 8.32 35.25
C PRO A 210 -7.64 9.26 35.67
N GLY A 211 -8.36 8.95 36.76
CA GLY A 211 -9.34 9.84 37.36
C GLY A 211 -8.68 11.03 38.06
N LYS A 212 -9.38 12.16 38.16
CA LYS A 212 -8.87 13.42 38.77
C LYS A 212 -8.46 13.30 40.26
N ASP A 213 -8.76 12.18 40.89
CA ASP A 213 -8.60 11.90 42.33
C ASP A 213 -7.82 10.61 42.62
N GLY A 214 -7.16 10.02 41.62
CA GLY A 214 -6.44 8.75 41.80
C GLY A 214 -7.36 7.53 41.92
N SER A 215 -8.66 7.66 41.64
CA SER A 215 -9.53 6.52 41.39
C SER A 215 -9.42 6.09 39.91
N VAL A 216 -9.45 4.78 39.63
CA VAL A 216 -9.61 4.28 38.25
C VAL A 216 -11.06 4.56 37.84
N PRO A 217 -11.33 5.50 36.93
CA PRO A 217 -12.69 5.90 36.63
C PRO A 217 -13.38 4.80 35.82
N LYS A 218 -14.59 4.44 36.24
CA LYS A 218 -15.53 3.72 35.37
C LYS A 218 -15.87 4.63 34.20
N ARG A 219 -15.86 4.06 32.99
CA ARG A 219 -16.17 4.74 31.72
C ARG A 219 -17.32 5.74 31.86
N THR A 220 -17.02 7.02 31.70
CA THR A 220 -17.91 8.05 31.14
C THR A 220 -17.04 9.05 30.39
N GLY A 221 -17.40 9.33 29.14
CA GLY A 221 -16.59 10.08 28.21
C GLY A 221 -16.37 11.56 28.54
N GLY A 222 -15.46 12.15 27.75
CA GLY A 222 -15.24 13.58 27.62
C GLY A 222 -14.23 14.16 28.60
N LEU A 223 -13.03 14.48 28.11
CA LEU A 223 -12.10 15.36 28.81
C LEU A 223 -11.69 16.55 27.96
N HIS A 224 -11.62 17.66 28.68
CA HIS A 224 -11.50 19.05 28.28
C HIS A 224 -10.07 19.47 27.94
N ALA A 225 -9.96 20.53 27.15
CA ALA A 225 -8.76 21.27 26.82
C ALA A 225 -8.28 22.19 27.98
N GLY A 226 -6.97 22.49 27.97
CA GLY A 226 -6.32 23.52 28.77
C GLY A 226 -4.84 23.65 28.38
N GLY A 227 -4.45 24.77 27.78
CA GLY A 227 -3.17 24.97 27.08
C GLY A 227 -2.05 25.68 27.84
N GLY A 228 -0.94 25.90 27.12
CA GLY A 228 0.22 26.76 27.44
C GLY A 228 1.55 25.96 27.50
N GLY A 229 2.67 26.28 26.85
CA GLY A 229 3.11 27.34 25.92
C GLY A 229 4.66 27.41 25.92
N GLY A 230 5.29 27.75 24.76
CA GLY A 230 6.57 28.50 24.73
C GLY A 230 7.86 27.87 24.16
N GLY A 231 8.26 28.32 22.95
CA GLY A 231 9.64 28.65 22.46
C GLY A 231 10.70 27.54 22.28
N GLY A 232 11.58 27.50 21.28
CA GLY A 232 11.94 28.34 20.14
C GLY A 232 13.37 27.99 19.64
N GLY A 233 13.66 28.14 18.34
CA GLY A 233 15.01 28.49 17.83
C GLY A 233 15.79 27.52 16.91
N GLY A 234 15.83 27.85 15.60
CA GLY A 234 16.96 27.79 14.64
C GLY A 234 17.66 26.44 14.33
N GLY A 235 18.07 26.08 13.11
CA GLY A 235 18.21 26.74 11.81
C GLY A 235 19.24 25.94 10.99
N GLY A 236 19.14 25.92 9.65
CA GLY A 236 20.19 25.37 8.77
C GLY A 236 19.66 24.71 7.50
N GLY A 237 19.75 25.44 6.38
CA GLY A 237 19.25 25.02 5.07
C GLY A 237 20.23 24.20 4.22
N GLY A 238 19.67 23.61 3.16
CA GLY A 238 20.38 22.96 2.05
C GLY A 238 19.36 22.51 1.00
N GLY A 239 19.43 23.10 -0.20
CA GLY A 239 18.33 23.15 -1.17
C GLY A 239 18.02 21.88 -1.96
N GLY A 240 16.81 21.87 -2.54
CA GLY A 240 16.38 20.91 -3.56
C GLY A 240 14.93 21.18 -3.98
N GLY A 241 14.74 21.65 -5.22
CA GLY A 241 13.48 21.69 -6.01
C GLY A 241 12.24 22.32 -5.35
N GLY A 242 11.73 23.43 -5.87
CA GLY A 242 10.61 24.20 -5.28
C GLY A 242 9.44 23.37 -4.72
N LEU A 243 9.44 23.18 -3.39
CA LEU A 243 8.39 22.52 -2.63
C LEU A 243 7.35 23.50 -2.09
N GLY A 244 7.30 24.75 -2.58
CA GLY A 244 6.43 25.80 -2.05
C GLY A 244 6.77 26.26 -0.62
N PRO A 245 6.02 27.23 -0.06
CA PRO A 245 6.34 27.87 1.22
C PRO A 245 6.41 26.91 2.42
N SER A 246 5.68 25.79 2.37
CA SER A 246 5.61 24.84 3.49
C SER A 246 6.77 23.83 3.50
N GLY A 247 7.61 23.82 2.47
CA GLY A 247 8.79 22.95 2.40
C GLY A 247 8.46 21.45 2.35
N GLY A 248 9.49 20.63 2.63
CA GLY A 248 9.40 19.16 2.70
C GLY A 248 8.80 18.66 4.00
N PRO A 249 8.45 17.36 4.07
CA PRO A 249 7.78 16.79 5.23
C PRO A 249 8.75 16.71 6.42
N PRO A 250 8.24 16.76 7.66
CA PRO A 250 9.05 16.46 8.84
C PRO A 250 9.62 15.03 8.75
N SER A 251 10.81 14.82 9.32
CA SER A 251 11.48 13.52 9.32
C SER A 251 10.79 12.47 10.20
N THR A 252 9.81 12.89 11.00
CA THR A 252 9.02 12.04 11.88
C THR A 252 7.57 12.00 11.41
N THR A 253 6.95 10.82 11.51
CA THR A 253 5.51 10.67 11.29
C THR A 253 4.79 11.11 12.56
N PRO A 254 3.78 12.00 12.48
CA PRO A 254 3.02 12.42 13.65
C PRO A 254 2.34 11.22 14.33
N PRO A 255 2.25 11.20 15.68
CA PRO A 255 1.65 10.08 16.41
C PRO A 255 0.13 9.97 16.15
N GLY A 256 -0.38 8.74 16.15
CA GLY A 256 -1.79 8.42 15.94
C GLY A 256 -2.04 7.56 14.70
N ASN A 257 -3.31 7.28 14.39
CA ASN A 257 -3.70 6.60 13.17
C ASN A 257 -4.74 7.43 12.39
N VAL A 258 -4.91 7.09 11.11
CA VAL A 258 -5.82 7.81 10.19
C VAL A 258 -7.22 7.98 10.78
N GLN A 259 -7.76 6.97 11.47
CA GLN A 259 -9.09 7.04 12.05
C GLN A 259 -9.17 8.05 13.20
N GLN A 260 -8.16 8.10 14.06
CA GLN A 260 -8.07 9.06 15.15
C GLN A 260 -7.98 10.50 14.63
N TRP A 261 -7.15 10.73 13.62
CA TRP A 261 -7.01 12.05 13.01
C TRP A 261 -8.29 12.51 12.32
N ILE A 262 -9.01 11.60 11.63
CA ILE A 262 -10.33 11.92 11.05
C ILE A 262 -11.33 12.28 12.13
N GLN A 263 -11.41 11.50 13.22
CA GLN A 263 -12.35 11.76 14.31
C GLN A 263 -12.06 13.09 15.01
N GLU A 264 -10.78 13.42 15.20
CA GLU A 264 -10.36 14.70 15.76
C GLU A 264 -10.69 15.86 14.83
N ALA A 265 -10.37 15.75 13.54
CA ALA A 265 -10.70 16.75 12.54
C ALA A 265 -12.21 16.98 12.43
N ILE A 266 -13.04 15.93 12.45
CA ILE A 266 -14.52 16.05 12.44
C ILE A 266 -15.01 16.87 13.63
N LYS A 267 -14.50 16.61 14.84
CA LYS A 267 -14.89 17.38 16.03
C LYS A 267 -14.55 18.86 15.88
N ILE A 268 -13.36 19.18 15.37
CA ILE A 268 -12.92 20.56 15.15
C ILE A 268 -13.76 21.22 14.05
N LEU A 269 -14.03 20.51 12.95
CA LEU A 269 -14.87 20.98 11.85
C LEU A 269 -16.32 21.27 12.30
N GLN A 270 -16.90 20.38 13.11
CA GLN A 270 -18.23 20.58 13.72
C GLN A 270 -18.26 21.81 14.63
N ALA A 271 -17.25 21.97 15.49
CA ALA A 271 -17.12 23.14 16.35
C ALA A 271 -17.00 24.46 15.56
N ASN A 272 -16.56 24.39 14.31
CA ASN A 272 -16.43 25.53 13.39
C ASN A 272 -17.59 25.62 12.38
N GLY A 273 -18.71 24.93 12.63
CA GLY A 273 -19.94 25.06 11.84
C GLY A 273 -19.92 24.37 10.48
N ILE A 274 -18.93 23.51 10.21
CA ILE A 274 -18.92 22.67 8.99
C ILE A 274 -19.84 21.47 9.25
N PRO A 275 -20.82 21.19 8.36
CA PRO A 275 -21.84 20.15 8.60
C PRO A 275 -21.29 18.76 8.25
N VAL A 276 -20.26 18.33 8.97
CA VAL A 276 -19.68 16.99 8.90
C VAL A 276 -20.21 16.14 10.05
N THR A 277 -20.39 14.86 9.82
CA THR A 277 -20.91 13.90 10.82
C THR A 277 -20.02 12.67 10.92
N GLU A 278 -20.24 11.83 11.93
CA GLU A 278 -19.55 10.55 12.07
C GLU A 278 -19.80 9.61 10.86
N ALA A 279 -20.92 9.77 10.15
CA ALA A 279 -21.20 9.03 8.92
C ALA A 279 -20.23 9.38 7.78
N ASP A 280 -19.57 10.54 7.84
CA ASP A 280 -18.61 10.99 6.84
C ASP A 280 -17.19 10.44 7.08
N ILE A 281 -16.95 9.76 8.22
CA ILE A 281 -15.64 9.16 8.53
C ILE A 281 -15.18 8.25 7.38
N GLN A 282 -16.07 7.40 6.87
CA GLN A 282 -15.76 6.46 5.78
C GLN A 282 -15.46 7.19 4.47
N LYS A 283 -16.12 8.33 4.22
CA LYS A 283 -15.89 9.16 3.02
C LYS A 283 -14.50 9.80 3.09
N ILE A 284 -14.15 10.41 4.23
CA ILE A 284 -12.83 11.01 4.46
C ILE A 284 -11.73 9.94 4.41
N TRP A 285 -11.96 8.78 5.04
CA TRP A 285 -11.04 7.64 4.99
C TRP A 285 -10.77 7.20 3.54
N THR A 286 -11.83 7.03 2.74
CA THR A 286 -11.71 6.62 1.34
C THR A 286 -10.87 7.60 0.54
N ILE A 287 -11.06 8.90 0.76
CA ILE A 287 -10.24 9.93 0.10
C ILE A 287 -8.78 9.78 0.52
N ILE A 288 -8.50 9.73 1.83
CA ILE A 288 -7.12 9.62 2.34
C ILE A 288 -6.42 8.37 1.82
N GLU A 289 -7.12 7.23 1.78
CA GLU A 289 -6.59 5.97 1.25
C GLU A 289 -6.20 6.10 -0.22
N LYS A 290 -7.02 6.80 -1.03
CA LYS A 290 -6.78 6.98 -2.46
C LYS A 290 -5.75 8.06 -2.78
N GLU A 291 -5.69 9.12 -1.98
CA GLU A 291 -4.83 10.28 -2.21
C GLU A 291 -3.41 10.06 -1.68
N SER A 292 -3.27 9.49 -0.48
CA SER A 292 -1.98 9.38 0.22
C SER A 292 -1.65 7.98 0.73
N GLY A 293 -2.58 7.03 0.61
CA GLY A 293 -2.46 5.72 1.26
C GLY A 293 -2.41 5.81 2.79
N GLY A 294 -2.85 6.92 3.38
CA GLY A 294 -2.76 7.18 4.83
C GLY A 294 -1.42 7.75 5.29
N ASN A 295 -0.53 8.17 4.40
CA ASN A 295 0.75 8.76 4.75
C ASN A 295 0.64 10.30 4.94
N PRO A 296 0.77 10.84 6.17
CA PRO A 296 0.69 12.29 6.41
C PRO A 296 1.88 13.07 5.84
N ASN A 297 2.96 12.38 5.48
CA ASN A 297 4.16 12.96 4.86
C ASN A 297 4.18 12.74 3.33
N ALA A 298 3.06 12.32 2.72
CA ALA A 298 2.96 12.10 1.28
C ALA A 298 3.18 13.40 0.50
N ILE A 299 3.98 13.34 -0.57
CA ILE A 299 4.20 14.43 -1.51
C ILE A 299 4.09 13.90 -2.94
N ASN A 300 3.24 14.54 -3.74
CA ASN A 300 3.16 14.31 -5.17
C ASN A 300 4.10 15.27 -5.90
N ASN A 301 5.21 14.75 -6.44
CA ASN A 301 6.21 15.51 -7.20
C ASN A 301 6.09 15.37 -8.74
N TRP A 302 5.02 14.74 -9.23
CA TRP A 302 4.93 14.28 -10.63
C TRP A 302 3.76 14.91 -11.40
N ASP A 303 2.87 15.62 -10.71
CA ASP A 303 1.72 16.29 -11.32
C ASP A 303 2.05 17.72 -11.83
N SER A 304 1.05 18.34 -12.47
CA SER A 304 1.18 19.70 -13.00
C SER A 304 1.36 20.77 -11.90
N ASN A 305 1.03 20.47 -10.64
CA ASN A 305 1.19 21.38 -9.52
C ASN A 305 2.63 21.33 -8.98
N ALA A 306 3.23 20.14 -8.94
CA ALA A 306 4.65 19.96 -8.67
C ALA A 306 5.52 20.69 -9.72
N ALA A 307 5.16 20.59 -11.01
CA ALA A 307 5.83 21.35 -12.07
C ALA A 307 5.72 22.88 -11.90
N LYS A 308 4.68 23.36 -11.21
CA LYS A 308 4.47 24.78 -10.85
C LYS A 308 5.09 25.17 -9.50
N GLY A 309 5.77 24.25 -8.82
CA GLY A 309 6.45 24.49 -7.55
C GLY A 309 5.54 24.48 -6.32
N THR A 310 4.30 23.98 -6.44
CA THR A 310 3.36 23.81 -5.32
C THR A 310 2.81 22.38 -5.31
N PRO A 311 3.64 21.36 -5.01
CA PRO A 311 3.21 19.97 -5.02
C PRO A 311 2.09 19.72 -4.00
N SER A 312 1.27 18.69 -4.26
CA SER A 312 0.22 18.22 -3.35
C SER A 312 0.84 17.44 -2.18
N LYS A 313 0.34 17.69 -0.96
CA LYS A 313 0.96 17.23 0.29
C LYS A 313 -0.05 16.72 1.32
N GLY A 314 0.41 15.79 2.15
CA GLY A 314 -0.32 15.27 3.30
C GLY A 314 -1.48 14.36 2.96
N LEU A 315 -2.30 14.05 3.97
CA LEU A 315 -3.30 12.99 3.90
C LEU A 315 -4.33 13.16 2.78
N MET A 316 -4.80 14.39 2.59
CA MET A 316 -5.79 14.78 1.59
C MET A 316 -5.17 15.40 0.33
N GLN A 317 -3.84 15.33 0.19
CA GLN A 317 -3.10 15.86 -0.95
C GLN A 317 -3.44 17.33 -1.28
N CYS A 318 -3.41 18.20 -0.27
CA CYS A 318 -3.60 19.64 -0.47
C CYS A 318 -2.33 20.29 -1.04
N ILE A 319 -2.48 21.24 -1.97
CA ILE A 319 -1.40 22.16 -2.37
C ILE A 319 -1.35 23.36 -1.40
N ASP A 320 -0.19 24.00 -1.26
CA ASP A 320 0.00 25.13 -0.33
C ASP A 320 -1.05 26.26 -0.48
N PRO A 321 -1.44 26.69 -1.70
CA PRO A 321 -2.50 27.70 -1.84
C PRO A 321 -3.87 27.23 -1.33
N THR A 322 -4.24 25.98 -1.61
CA THR A 322 -5.52 25.40 -1.16
C THR A 322 -5.54 25.25 0.34
N PHE A 323 -4.46 24.72 0.93
CA PHE A 323 -4.31 24.59 2.38
C PHE A 323 -4.44 25.94 3.07
N ASN A 324 -3.69 26.95 2.62
CA ASN A 324 -3.74 28.28 3.24
C ASN A 324 -5.09 28.98 3.11
N ALA A 325 -5.84 28.75 2.03
CA ALA A 325 -7.18 29.30 1.87
C ALA A 325 -8.24 28.60 2.74
N HIS A 326 -8.02 27.33 3.12
CA HIS A 326 -9.03 26.48 3.76
C HIS A 326 -8.64 25.95 5.15
N LYS A 327 -7.46 26.31 5.68
CA LYS A 327 -7.09 26.04 7.07
C LYS A 327 -7.91 26.88 8.05
N LEU A 328 -8.04 26.39 9.28
CA LEU A 328 -8.60 27.15 10.39
C LEU A 328 -7.48 27.91 11.13
N PRO A 329 -7.78 29.04 11.81
CA PRO A 329 -6.80 29.71 12.65
C PRO A 329 -6.20 28.75 13.68
N GLY A 330 -4.86 28.70 13.79
CA GLY A 330 -4.14 27.78 14.68
C GLY A 330 -3.86 26.39 14.08
N HIS A 331 -4.28 26.14 12.84
CA HIS A 331 -4.03 24.91 12.08
C HIS A 331 -3.11 25.21 10.89
N ASP A 332 -1.86 25.54 11.18
CA ASP A 332 -0.92 26.15 10.23
C ASP A 332 0.06 25.16 9.59
N ASP A 333 -0.02 23.86 9.91
CA ASP A 333 0.91 22.84 9.44
C ASP A 333 0.27 21.88 8.41
N ILE A 334 0.72 21.96 7.15
CA ILE A 334 0.17 21.11 6.07
C ILE A 334 0.49 19.62 6.22
N TYR A 335 1.52 19.26 6.99
CA TYR A 335 1.88 17.86 7.28
C TYR A 335 1.27 17.36 8.59
N ASN A 336 0.68 18.25 9.40
CA ASN A 336 -0.14 17.82 10.50
C ASN A 336 -1.40 17.13 9.94
N PRO A 337 -1.67 15.87 10.31
CA PRO A 337 -2.75 15.08 9.72
C PRO A 337 -4.12 15.69 9.98
N VAL A 338 -4.33 16.28 11.15
CA VAL A 338 -5.60 16.91 11.54
C VAL A 338 -5.81 18.19 10.74
N ASP A 339 -4.79 19.05 10.66
CA ASP A 339 -4.83 20.31 9.90
C ASP A 339 -5.08 20.06 8.42
N ASN A 340 -4.41 19.05 7.85
CA ASN A 340 -4.56 18.67 6.45
C ASN A 340 -5.98 18.16 6.14
N ILE A 341 -6.56 17.34 7.03
CA ILE A 341 -7.95 16.90 6.91
C ILE A 341 -8.91 18.09 7.02
N ILE A 342 -8.69 19.01 7.97
CA ILE A 342 -9.51 20.23 8.13
C ILE A 342 -9.53 21.02 6.83
N ALA A 343 -8.37 21.30 6.26
CA ALA A 343 -8.26 22.08 5.03
C ALA A 343 -8.87 21.35 3.82
N GLY A 344 -8.61 20.05 3.67
CA GLY A 344 -9.13 19.23 2.56
C GLY A 344 -10.66 19.08 2.59
N VAL A 345 -11.25 18.91 3.78
CA VAL A 345 -12.70 18.86 3.94
C VAL A 345 -13.32 20.23 3.68
N ARG A 346 -12.76 21.32 4.20
CA ARG A 346 -13.27 22.68 3.93
C ARG A 346 -13.18 23.03 2.44
N TYR A 347 -12.11 22.61 1.75
CA TYR A 347 -12.01 22.72 0.30
C TYR A 347 -13.10 21.91 -0.40
N THR A 348 -13.34 20.67 0.02
CA THR A 348 -14.38 19.80 -0.55
C THR A 348 -15.76 20.45 -0.46
N PHE A 349 -16.10 21.03 0.69
CA PHE A 349 -17.37 21.75 0.88
C PHE A 349 -17.44 23.04 0.07
N SER A 350 -16.38 23.84 0.04
CA SER A 350 -16.30 25.10 -0.70
C SER A 350 -16.43 24.90 -2.21
N ARG A 351 -15.71 23.91 -2.76
CA ARG A 351 -15.56 23.70 -4.21
C ARG A 351 -16.64 22.82 -4.82
N TYR A 352 -17.15 21.84 -4.06
CA TYR A 352 -18.05 20.80 -4.57
C TYR A 352 -19.39 20.72 -3.83
N GLY A 353 -19.62 21.57 -2.82
CA GLY A 353 -20.88 21.59 -2.07
C GLY A 353 -21.05 20.43 -1.08
N GLY A 354 -19.97 19.71 -0.76
CA GLY A 354 -19.96 18.59 0.18
C GLY A 354 -19.39 17.31 -0.43
N PHE A 355 -19.34 16.23 0.35
CA PHE A 355 -18.72 14.96 -0.08
C PHE A 355 -19.42 14.30 -1.26
N ASP A 356 -20.73 14.49 -1.43
CA ASP A 356 -21.46 13.87 -2.55
C ASP A 356 -21.14 14.54 -3.90
N GLY A 357 -20.64 15.78 -3.85
CA GLY A 357 -20.12 16.51 -5.02
C GLY A 357 -18.66 16.19 -5.34
N HIS A 358 -17.95 15.51 -4.43
CA HIS A 358 -16.54 15.13 -4.63
C HIS A 358 -16.43 14.21 -5.87
N PRO A 359 -15.61 14.54 -6.88
CA PRO A 359 -15.49 13.80 -8.14
C PRO A 359 -15.09 12.35 -7.93
N GLY A 360 -14.09 12.07 -7.08
CA GLY A 360 -13.71 10.71 -6.72
C GLY A 360 -14.81 9.88 -6.06
N LEU A 361 -15.46 10.41 -5.01
CA LEU A 361 -16.56 9.71 -4.34
C LEU A 361 -17.79 9.54 -5.26
N LYS A 362 -18.11 10.57 -6.06
CA LYS A 362 -19.22 10.55 -7.04
C LYS A 362 -18.98 9.53 -8.14
N SER A 363 -17.76 9.46 -8.67
CA SER A 363 -17.37 8.46 -9.67
C SER A 363 -17.51 7.04 -9.11
N MET A 364 -17.03 6.81 -7.87
CA MET A 364 -17.16 5.52 -7.19
C MET A 364 -18.62 5.14 -6.91
N ALA A 365 -19.46 6.10 -6.50
CA ALA A 365 -20.88 5.89 -6.30
C ALA A 365 -21.61 5.50 -7.60
N GLY A 366 -21.10 5.95 -8.75
CA GLY A 366 -21.60 5.60 -10.09
C GLY A 366 -20.98 4.32 -10.68
N GLY A 367 -20.14 3.58 -9.94
CA GLY A 367 -19.45 2.38 -10.41
C GLY A 367 -18.17 2.64 -11.21
N GLY A 368 -17.69 3.88 -11.28
CA GLY A 368 -16.44 4.27 -11.92
C GLY A 368 -15.23 4.23 -10.98
N GLY A 369 -14.03 4.38 -11.53
CA GLY A 369 -12.79 4.47 -10.74
C GLY A 369 -12.67 5.79 -9.98
N TYR A 370 -11.90 5.80 -8.89
CA TYR A 370 -11.63 7.03 -8.14
C TYR A 370 -10.94 8.08 -9.03
N GLN A 371 -11.38 9.33 -8.91
CA GLN A 371 -10.82 10.50 -9.59
C GLN A 371 -10.36 11.47 -8.51
N GLY A 372 -9.05 11.63 -8.37
CA GLY A 372 -8.46 12.63 -7.47
C GLY A 372 -8.73 14.05 -7.96
N TYR A 373 -8.24 15.02 -7.19
CA TYR A 373 -8.42 16.46 -7.47
C TYR A 373 -7.33 17.07 -8.33
#